data_AF-A0A932S1W7-F1
#
_entry.id   AF-A0A932S1W7-F1
#
_cell.length_a   1.000
_cell.length_b   1.000
_cell.length_c   1.000
_cell.angle_alpha   90.00
_cell.angle_beta   90.00
_cell.angle_gamma   90.00
#
_symmetry.space_group_name_H-M   'P 1'
#
loop_
_entity.id
_entity.type
_entity.pdbx_description
1 polymer ?
#
loop_
_entity_poly.entity_id
_entity_poly.type
_entity_poly.pdbx_seq_one_letter_code
_entity_poly.pdbx_strand_id
1 'polypeptide(L)'
;MGPQDVKHWKEFEDFVAQIYRVIGGSRVRQNVNLAGNQIDLYLEEETPSGQVVRTAVECKYYSTPVPKSAVLQFGTVAQFLRQAGLIDKALMVAYKGYTREAQTTAKAANIETWSFQDLEARVNPEIFGPRVVAKVPTGLPLPDQFPKLAFVVMPFAETLEDTYLYGIRRACSATGLECKRGDEIQHGNVVIEEVLDHIKRARVTIAELSDHNPNVFYEVGWAHALSRPTVLVARKGTALPFDVRHINTLFYTNIKDLEVKLAARLRSIMSQGNNE
;
A
#
# COMPACT_ATOMS: atom_id res chain seq x y z
N MET A 1 8.35 24.21 -5.90
CA MET A 1 8.55 22.75 -5.83
C MET A 1 8.74 22.23 -7.24
N GLY A 2 9.73 21.36 -7.47
CA GLY A 2 9.93 20.71 -8.75
C GLY A 2 8.95 19.54 -8.96
N PRO A 3 8.83 18.99 -10.18
CA PRO A 3 7.90 17.89 -10.49
C PRO A 3 8.11 16.63 -9.63
N GLN A 4 9.37 16.37 -9.23
CA GLN A 4 9.69 15.25 -8.33
C GLN A 4 9.25 15.52 -6.88
N ASP A 5 9.41 16.74 -6.37
CA ASP A 5 8.98 17.10 -5.01
C ASP A 5 7.46 16.96 -4.85
N VAL A 6 6.70 17.27 -5.90
CA VAL A 6 5.23 17.13 -5.93
C VAL A 6 4.79 15.67 -5.85
N LYS A 7 5.53 14.75 -6.48
CA LYS A 7 5.26 13.30 -6.41
C LYS A 7 5.48 12.77 -4.99
N HIS A 8 6.63 13.07 -4.38
CA HIS A 8 6.97 12.64 -3.03
C HIS A 8 6.04 13.26 -1.96
N TRP A 9 5.59 14.50 -2.19
CA TRP A 9 4.59 15.16 -1.35
C TRP A 9 3.25 14.40 -1.33
N LYS A 10 2.73 14.06 -2.51
CA LYS A 10 1.44 13.35 -2.62
C LYS A 10 1.52 11.95 -2.04
N GLU A 11 2.64 11.25 -2.27
CA GLU A 11 2.92 9.96 -1.66
C GLU A 11 2.93 10.07 -0.12
N PHE A 12 3.47 11.14 0.45
CA PHE A 12 3.49 11.35 1.90
C PHE A 12 2.08 11.53 2.50
N GLU A 13 1.22 12.35 1.88
CA GLU A 13 -0.18 12.48 2.30
C GLU A 13 -0.92 11.14 2.25
N ASP A 14 -0.72 10.38 1.18
CA ASP A 14 -1.32 9.05 1.00
C ASP A 14 -0.87 8.09 2.10
N PHE A 15 0.42 8.10 2.48
CA PHE A 15 0.93 7.29 3.60
C PHE A 15 0.31 7.68 4.94
N VAL A 16 0.25 8.97 5.25
CA VAL A 16 -0.37 9.46 6.50
C VAL A 16 -1.85 9.06 6.54
N ALA A 17 -2.57 9.21 5.41
CA ALA A 17 -3.96 8.78 5.30
C ALA A 17 -4.14 7.29 5.57
N GLN A 18 -3.28 6.44 5.01
CA GLN A 18 -3.30 4.99 5.24
C GLN A 18 -3.07 4.65 6.71
N ILE A 19 -2.10 5.28 7.36
CA ILE A 19 -1.86 5.06 8.79
C ILE A 19 -3.13 5.35 9.60
N TYR A 20 -3.79 6.49 9.39
CA TYR A 20 -5.02 6.84 10.10
C TYR A 20 -6.19 5.89 9.80
N ARG A 21 -6.31 5.38 8.57
CA ARG A 21 -7.30 4.34 8.24
C ARG A 21 -7.07 3.05 9.02
N VAL A 22 -5.80 2.70 9.28
CA VAL A 22 -5.42 1.47 9.98
C VAL A 22 -5.55 1.61 11.50
N ILE A 23 -5.06 2.70 12.10
CA ILE A 23 -5.00 2.83 13.58
C ILE A 23 -6.30 3.25 14.24
N GLY A 24 -7.18 3.94 13.50
CA GLY A 24 -8.23 4.73 14.14
C GLY A 24 -9.67 4.27 13.93
N GLY A 25 -9.94 3.36 12.98
CA GLY A 25 -11.33 3.10 12.55
C GLY A 25 -12.05 4.36 12.02
N SER A 26 -11.30 5.43 11.75
CA SER A 26 -11.79 6.76 11.42
C SER A 26 -12.21 6.84 9.96
N ARG A 27 -13.25 7.62 9.67
CA ARG A 27 -13.57 7.96 8.28
C ARG A 27 -12.57 9.01 7.78
N VAL A 28 -11.63 8.58 6.94
CA VAL A 28 -10.55 9.43 6.40
C VAL A 28 -10.90 9.94 5.01
N ARG A 29 -10.96 11.27 4.85
CA ARG A 29 -11.11 11.96 3.57
C ARG A 29 -9.83 12.74 3.25
N GLN A 30 -9.37 12.69 2.01
CA GLN A 30 -8.17 13.40 1.55
C GLN A 30 -8.56 14.59 0.69
N ASN A 31 -7.72 15.63 0.66
CA ASN A 31 -7.85 16.78 -0.23
C ASN A 31 -9.23 17.46 -0.14
N VAL A 32 -9.70 17.72 1.08
CA VAL A 32 -11.04 18.25 1.34
C VAL A 32 -11.01 19.78 1.37
N ASN A 33 -11.97 20.41 0.70
CA ASN A 33 -12.21 21.84 0.85
C ASN A 33 -13.23 22.09 1.97
N LEU A 34 -12.80 22.80 3.02
CA LEU A 34 -13.63 23.22 4.15
C LEU A 34 -13.70 24.75 4.20
N ALA A 35 -14.89 25.29 3.96
CA ALA A 35 -15.15 26.73 3.99
C ALA A 35 -14.13 27.55 3.15
N GLY A 36 -13.74 27.03 1.99
CA GLY A 36 -12.80 27.66 1.07
C GLY A 36 -11.32 27.34 1.34
N ASN A 37 -11.01 26.58 2.41
CA ASN A 37 -9.65 26.20 2.75
C ASN A 37 -9.40 24.74 2.35
N GLN A 38 -8.30 24.50 1.66
CA GLN A 38 -7.85 23.14 1.34
C GLN A 38 -7.23 22.51 2.58
N ILE A 39 -7.66 21.29 2.90
CA ILE A 39 -7.16 20.48 4.02
C ILE A 39 -6.68 19.14 3.46
N ASP A 40 -5.45 18.78 3.80
CA ASP A 40 -4.80 17.57 3.29
C ASP A 40 -5.57 16.32 3.70
N LEU A 41 -5.87 16.16 5.01
CA LEU A 41 -6.73 15.09 5.52
C LEU A 41 -7.79 15.59 6.49
N TYR A 42 -8.97 15.01 6.40
CA TYR A 42 -10.08 15.24 7.32
C TYR A 42 -10.52 13.90 7.92
N LEU A 43 -10.42 13.80 9.24
CA LEU A 43 -10.70 12.60 10.01
C LEU A 43 -11.99 12.76 10.80
N GLU A 44 -12.83 11.73 10.80
CA GLU A 44 -14.00 11.63 11.67
C GLU A 44 -13.89 10.36 12.52
N GLU A 45 -13.89 10.53 13.84
CA GLU A 45 -13.73 9.46 14.82
C GLU A 45 -14.94 9.43 15.74
N GLU A 46 -15.60 8.29 15.89
CA GLU A 46 -16.61 8.11 16.93
C GLU A 46 -15.92 7.75 18.25
N THR A 47 -16.16 8.56 19.28
CA THR A 47 -15.73 8.24 20.63
C THR A 47 -16.54 7.05 21.17
N PRO A 48 -16.08 6.35 22.23
CA PRO A 48 -16.88 5.31 22.90
C PRO A 48 -18.24 5.81 23.42
N SER A 49 -18.42 7.12 23.57
CA SER A 49 -19.68 7.75 23.94
C SER A 49 -20.59 8.08 22.74
N GLY A 50 -20.20 7.71 21.51
CA GLY A 50 -20.95 7.97 20.27
C GLY A 50 -20.82 9.39 19.72
N GLN A 51 -19.90 10.21 20.25
CA GLN A 51 -19.68 11.56 19.74
C GLN A 51 -18.69 11.50 18.57
N VAL A 52 -19.01 12.18 17.46
CA VAL A 52 -18.05 12.32 16.35
C VAL A 52 -17.08 13.45 16.64
N VAL A 53 -15.79 13.15 16.62
CA VAL A 53 -14.68 14.11 16.70
C VAL A 53 -14.11 14.30 15.30
N ARG A 54 -14.08 15.56 14.85
CA ARG A 54 -13.60 15.96 13.52
C ARG A 54 -12.21 16.58 13.65
N THR A 55 -11.24 16.03 12.94
CA THR A 55 -9.85 16.50 12.98
C THR A 55 -9.41 16.93 11.58
N ALA A 56 -8.96 18.17 11.43
CA ALA A 56 -8.22 18.60 10.25
C ALA A 56 -6.73 18.30 10.45
N VAL A 57 -6.11 17.68 9.44
CA VAL A 57 -4.71 17.33 9.43
C VAL A 57 -4.02 18.01 8.26
N GLU A 58 -2.92 18.68 8.57
CA GLU A 58 -1.99 19.25 7.59
C GLU A 58 -0.71 18.40 7.57
N CYS A 59 -0.32 17.96 6.39
CA CYS A 59 0.94 17.25 6.17
C CYS A 59 2.04 18.23 5.78
N LYS A 60 3.29 17.97 6.16
CA LYS A 60 4.46 18.75 5.73
C LYS A 60 5.64 17.85 5.40
N TYR A 61 5.88 17.65 4.10
CA TYR A 61 7.05 16.97 3.55
C TYR A 61 8.15 17.98 3.19
N TYR A 62 8.91 18.43 4.19
CA TYR A 62 10.09 19.28 4.01
C TYR A 62 11.37 18.48 4.22
N SER A 63 12.44 18.84 3.51
CA SER A 63 13.78 18.28 3.70
C SER A 63 14.43 18.74 5.02
N THR A 64 13.89 19.79 5.64
CA THR A 64 14.29 20.34 6.94
C THR A 64 13.12 20.36 7.91
N PRO A 65 13.36 20.47 9.24
CA PRO A 65 12.28 20.59 10.21
C PRO A 65 11.32 21.74 9.89
N VAL A 66 10.04 21.54 10.18
CA VAL A 66 8.99 22.52 9.91
C VAL A 66 9.24 23.80 10.71
N PRO A 67 9.28 24.98 10.04
CA PRO A 67 9.50 26.26 10.68
C PRO A 67 8.21 26.79 11.32
N LYS A 68 8.37 27.74 12.25
CA LYS A 68 7.27 28.43 12.93
C LYS A 68 6.24 29.03 11.97
N SER A 69 6.67 29.57 10.83
CA SER A 69 5.78 30.21 9.85
C SER A 69 4.72 29.26 9.30
N ALA A 70 5.08 28.01 9.03
CA ALA A 70 4.14 27.01 8.53
C ALA A 70 3.07 26.66 9.57
N VAL A 71 3.45 26.60 10.85
CA VAL A 71 2.51 26.36 11.95
C VAL A 71 1.54 27.53 12.13
N LEU A 72 2.03 28.77 12.03
CA LEU A 72 1.17 29.96 12.10
C LEU A 72 0.14 29.99 10.97
N GLN A 73 0.58 29.67 9.74
CA GLN A 73 -0.31 29.64 8.58
C GLN A 73 -1.46 28.64 8.77
N PHE A 74 -1.14 27.40 9.14
CA PHE A 74 -2.18 26.40 9.42
C PHE A 74 -3.02 26.74 10.65
N GLY A 75 -2.41 27.34 11.68
CA GLY A 75 -3.11 27.74 12.89
C GLY A 75 -4.25 28.75 12.66
N THR A 76 -4.06 29.70 11.75
CA THR A 76 -5.13 30.63 11.35
C THR A 76 -6.32 29.89 10.72
N VAL A 77 -6.04 28.93 9.82
CA VAL A 77 -7.06 28.09 9.19
C VAL A 77 -7.78 27.23 10.23
N ALA A 78 -7.02 26.54 11.08
CA ALA A 78 -7.55 25.68 12.13
C ALA A 78 -8.44 26.45 13.12
N GLN A 79 -8.05 27.66 13.52
CA GLN A 79 -8.85 28.49 14.41
C GLN A 79 -10.18 28.88 13.76
N PHE A 80 -10.16 29.30 12.49
CA PHE A 80 -11.35 29.64 11.73
C PHE A 80 -12.31 28.44 11.61
N LEU A 81 -11.79 27.27 11.23
CA LEU A 81 -12.59 26.05 11.09
C LEU A 81 -13.20 25.59 12.42
N ARG A 82 -12.50 25.76 13.55
CA ARG A 82 -13.04 25.49 14.89
C ARG A 82 -14.18 26.45 15.24
N GLN A 83 -14.02 27.74 14.98
CA GLN A 83 -15.08 28.74 15.22
C GLN A 83 -16.32 28.49 14.36
N ALA A 84 -16.15 27.98 13.14
CA ALA A 84 -17.24 27.58 12.26
C ALA A 84 -17.87 26.22 12.66
N GLY A 85 -17.35 25.54 13.68
CA GLY A 85 -17.83 24.23 14.12
C GLY A 85 -17.60 23.10 13.11
N LEU A 86 -16.66 23.28 12.17
CA LEU A 86 -16.33 22.32 11.12
C LEU A 86 -15.31 21.28 11.57
N ILE A 87 -14.43 21.66 12.51
CA ILE A 87 -13.47 20.75 13.15
C ILE A 87 -13.50 20.95 14.65
N ASP A 88 -13.16 19.90 15.38
CA ASP A 88 -13.00 19.91 16.83
C ASP A 88 -11.51 19.96 17.20
N LYS A 89 -10.66 19.32 16.38
CA LYS A 89 -9.20 19.24 16.57
C LYS A 89 -8.43 19.65 15.32
N ALA A 90 -7.19 20.08 15.53
CA ALA A 90 -6.24 20.38 14.46
C ALA A 90 -4.93 19.66 14.70
N LEU A 91 -4.37 19.11 13.63
CA LEU A 91 -3.18 18.31 13.68
C LEU A 91 -2.22 18.68 12.55
N MET A 92 -0.92 18.69 12.85
CA MET A 92 0.12 18.72 11.83
C MET A 92 0.98 17.46 11.88
N VAL A 93 1.31 16.91 10.72
CA VAL A 93 2.21 15.77 10.56
C VAL A 93 3.41 16.18 9.70
N ALA A 94 4.62 16.03 10.22
CA ALA A 94 5.84 16.49 9.55
C ALA A 94 6.85 15.34 9.29
N TYR A 95 7.36 15.25 8.06
CA TYR A 95 8.32 14.20 7.70
C TYR A 95 9.66 14.30 8.47
N LYS A 96 10.22 15.51 8.57
CA LYS A 96 11.48 15.79 9.31
C LYS A 96 11.26 16.41 10.70
N GLY A 97 10.03 16.33 11.23
CA GLY A 97 9.67 16.92 12.51
C GLY A 97 9.65 18.46 12.48
N TYR A 98 9.89 19.08 13.64
CA TYR A 98 9.62 20.51 13.88
C TYR A 98 10.81 21.20 14.53
N THR A 99 10.96 22.49 14.26
CA THR A 99 11.81 23.36 15.09
C THR A 99 11.21 23.55 16.48
N ARG A 100 12.05 23.88 17.49
CA ARG A 100 11.56 24.14 18.87
C ARG A 100 10.50 25.25 18.90
N GLU A 101 10.74 26.33 18.17
CA GLU A 101 9.80 27.45 18.06
C GLU A 101 8.48 27.04 17.42
N ALA A 102 8.52 26.17 16.40
CA ALA A 102 7.32 25.62 15.78
C ALA A 102 6.50 24.77 16.78
N GLN A 103 7.14 23.93 17.59
CA GLN A 103 6.45 23.15 18.63
C GLN A 103 5.81 24.04 19.70
N THR A 104 6.53 25.05 20.19
CA THR A 104 5.95 26.02 21.15
C THR A 104 4.76 26.75 20.55
N THR A 105 4.86 27.15 19.28
CA THR A 105 3.79 27.84 18.56
C THR A 105 2.57 26.93 18.34
N ALA A 106 2.79 25.67 17.96
CA ALA A 106 1.71 24.71 17.75
C ALA A 106 0.93 24.45 19.05
N LYS A 107 1.64 24.28 20.17
CA LYS A 107 1.03 24.13 21.49
C LYS A 107 0.17 25.35 21.87
N ALA A 108 0.67 26.56 21.62
CA ALA A 108 -0.07 27.79 21.87
C ALA A 108 -1.34 27.92 20.99
N ALA A 109 -1.31 27.38 19.76
CA ALA A 109 -2.44 27.38 18.84
C ALA A 109 -3.41 26.19 19.03
N ASN A 110 -3.17 25.32 20.03
CA ASN A 110 -3.88 24.06 20.24
C ASN A 110 -3.87 23.18 18.97
N ILE A 111 -2.68 23.03 18.38
CA ILE A 111 -2.40 22.16 17.24
C ILE A 111 -1.54 21.01 17.76
N GLU A 112 -2.04 19.79 17.62
CA GLU A 112 -1.23 18.61 17.86
C GLU A 112 -0.15 18.50 16.79
N THR A 113 1.04 18.01 17.14
CA THR A 113 2.14 17.85 16.20
C THR A 113 2.71 16.45 16.30
N TRP A 114 2.72 15.73 15.19
CA TRP A 114 3.39 14.43 15.06
C TRP A 114 4.52 14.54 14.05
N SER A 115 5.68 13.97 14.35
CA SER A 115 6.60 13.60 13.28
C SER A 115 6.11 12.33 12.60
N PHE A 116 6.58 12.07 11.37
CA PHE A 116 6.29 10.81 10.70
C PHE A 116 6.77 9.61 11.53
N GLN A 117 7.93 9.71 12.18
CA GLN A 117 8.46 8.67 13.07
C GLN A 117 7.54 8.43 14.27
N ASP A 118 6.98 9.48 14.87
CA ASP A 118 6.05 9.33 16.00
C ASP A 118 4.74 8.67 15.55
N LEU A 119 4.30 8.96 14.32
CA LEU A 119 3.11 8.37 13.72
C LEU A 119 3.34 6.90 13.37
N GLU A 120 4.50 6.57 12.79
CA GLU A 120 4.95 5.18 12.54
C GLU A 120 4.98 4.37 13.84
N ALA A 121 5.49 4.94 14.93
CA ALA A 121 5.57 4.27 16.23
C ALA A 121 4.20 4.03 16.89
N ARG A 122 3.16 4.77 16.50
CA ARG A 122 1.78 4.60 16.99
C ARG A 122 1.04 3.48 16.30
N VAL A 123 1.43 3.15 15.07
CA VAL A 123 0.99 1.91 14.46
C VAL A 123 1.81 0.82 15.15
N ASN A 124 1.13 -0.15 15.76
CA ASN A 124 1.75 -1.26 16.47
C ASN A 124 2.99 -1.76 15.71
N PRO A 125 4.16 -1.97 16.35
CA PRO A 125 5.34 -2.49 15.67
C PRO A 125 5.12 -3.82 14.94
N GLU A 126 4.05 -4.56 15.26
CA GLU A 126 3.62 -5.72 14.46
C GLU A 126 3.12 -5.36 13.06
N ILE A 127 2.58 -4.14 12.87
CA ILE A 127 2.05 -3.62 11.62
C ILE A 127 3.10 -2.76 10.87
N PHE A 128 3.88 -1.91 11.56
CA PHE A 128 4.86 -0.98 10.91
C PHE A 128 6.21 -0.81 11.63
N GLY A 129 6.54 -1.59 12.66
CA GLY A 129 7.91 -1.56 13.19
C GLY A 129 8.90 -1.92 12.08
N PRO A 130 10.22 -1.64 12.21
CA PRO A 130 11.15 -2.50 11.52
C PRO A 130 10.73 -3.89 12.00
N ARG A 131 10.16 -4.69 11.10
CA ARG A 131 10.36 -6.12 11.23
C ARG A 131 11.86 -6.17 11.51
N VAL A 132 12.24 -6.75 12.66
CA VAL A 132 13.34 -7.68 12.53
C VAL A 132 12.85 -8.53 11.37
N VAL A 133 13.32 -8.19 10.17
CA VAL A 133 13.38 -9.08 9.03
C VAL A 133 14.13 -10.19 9.70
N ALA A 134 13.40 -11.12 10.30
CA ALA A 134 13.90 -12.03 11.30
C ALA A 134 14.83 -12.88 10.51
N LYS A 135 16.11 -12.45 10.39
CA LYS A 135 16.87 -12.44 9.12
C LYS A 135 16.05 -13.18 8.08
N VAL A 136 15.14 -12.55 7.28
CA VAL A 136 14.23 -13.29 6.34
C VAL A 136 15.09 -14.43 5.87
N PRO A 137 14.82 -15.67 6.32
CA PRO A 137 15.85 -16.68 6.21
C PRO A 137 16.25 -16.63 4.75
N THR A 138 17.52 -16.37 4.49
CA THR A 138 18.03 -16.41 3.14
C THR A 138 17.73 -17.83 2.70
N GLY A 139 16.63 -17.99 1.96
CA GLY A 139 15.85 -19.24 1.93
C GLY A 139 15.06 -19.50 3.21
N LEU A 140 13.87 -18.87 3.38
CA LEU A 140 12.80 -19.57 4.13
C LEU A 140 12.73 -20.92 3.44
N PRO A 141 12.97 -22.05 4.13
CA PRO A 141 12.77 -23.35 3.52
C PRO A 141 11.41 -23.25 2.90
N LEU A 142 11.39 -23.39 1.57
CA LEU A 142 10.12 -23.39 0.91
C LEU A 142 9.39 -24.56 1.58
N PRO A 143 8.20 -24.35 2.17
CA PRO A 143 7.64 -25.32 3.10
C PRO A 143 7.74 -26.71 2.47
N ASP A 144 8.52 -27.62 3.08
CA ASP A 144 8.96 -28.92 2.53
C ASP A 144 7.79 -29.86 2.15
N GLN A 145 6.57 -29.36 2.25
CA GLN A 145 5.28 -30.00 1.96
C GLN A 145 4.39 -29.11 1.07
N PHE A 146 4.99 -28.37 0.13
CA PHE A 146 4.31 -27.29 -0.60
C PHE A 146 2.84 -27.56 -0.94
N PRO A 147 1.91 -26.70 -0.49
CA PRO A 147 0.62 -26.64 -1.16
C PRO A 147 0.89 -26.35 -2.64
N LYS A 148 0.16 -27.00 -3.54
CA LYS A 148 0.20 -26.79 -5.00
C LYS A 148 -0.26 -25.37 -5.40
N LEU A 149 -0.18 -24.39 -4.51
CA LEU A 149 -0.79 -23.09 -4.63
C LEU A 149 0.02 -22.17 -5.55
N ALA A 150 -0.59 -21.78 -6.66
CA ALA A 150 -0.27 -20.58 -7.41
C ALA A 150 -1.22 -19.46 -6.96
N PHE A 151 -0.66 -18.43 -6.33
CA PHE A 151 -1.43 -17.29 -5.87
C PHE A 151 -1.38 -16.16 -6.89
N VAL A 152 -2.56 -15.69 -7.30
CA VAL A 152 -2.71 -14.70 -8.37
C VAL A 152 -3.06 -13.35 -7.77
N VAL A 153 -2.21 -12.37 -8.05
CA VAL A 153 -2.39 -10.97 -7.68
C VAL A 153 -2.67 -10.15 -8.93
N MET A 154 -3.87 -9.59 -9.01
CA MET A 154 -4.34 -8.88 -10.19
C MET A 154 -5.49 -7.93 -9.83
N PRO A 155 -5.76 -6.89 -10.65
CA PRO A 155 -6.94 -6.04 -10.45
C PRO A 155 -8.24 -6.85 -10.57
N PHE A 156 -9.22 -6.53 -9.72
CA PHE A 156 -10.57 -7.11 -9.77
C PHE A 156 -11.46 -6.38 -10.78
N ALA A 157 -11.00 -6.30 -12.03
CA ALA A 157 -11.74 -5.70 -13.12
C ALA A 157 -12.41 -6.80 -13.97
N GLU A 158 -13.69 -6.63 -14.32
CA GLU A 158 -14.42 -7.58 -15.19
C GLU A 158 -13.70 -7.84 -16.52
N THR A 159 -13.00 -6.83 -17.04
CA THR A 159 -12.21 -6.92 -18.29
C THR A 159 -11.01 -7.88 -18.20
N LEU A 160 -10.62 -8.28 -16.98
CA LEU A 160 -9.54 -9.22 -16.73
C LEU A 160 -10.04 -10.61 -16.33
N GLU A 161 -11.36 -10.83 -16.24
CA GLU A 161 -11.93 -12.11 -15.82
C GLU A 161 -11.52 -13.25 -16.77
N ASP A 162 -11.60 -13.02 -18.08
CA ASP A 162 -11.13 -14.01 -19.08
C ASP A 162 -9.62 -14.23 -19.03
N THR A 163 -8.85 -13.18 -18.71
CA THR A 163 -7.39 -13.26 -18.52
C THR A 163 -7.08 -14.19 -17.35
N TYR A 164 -7.85 -14.07 -16.27
CA TYR A 164 -7.75 -14.95 -15.11
C TYR A 164 -8.20 -16.38 -15.44
N LEU A 165 -9.46 -16.58 -15.83
CA LEU A 165 -10.09 -17.89 -15.96
C LEU A 165 -9.45 -18.74 -17.07
N TYR A 166 -9.21 -18.14 -18.24
CA TYR A 166 -8.78 -18.86 -19.43
C TYR A 166 -7.27 -18.74 -19.70
N GLY A 167 -6.62 -17.70 -19.18
CA GLY A 167 -5.16 -17.54 -19.29
C GLY A 167 -4.44 -18.16 -18.09
N ILE A 168 -4.59 -17.51 -16.94
CA ILE A 168 -3.80 -17.82 -15.73
C ILE A 168 -4.21 -19.15 -15.10
N ARG A 169 -5.50 -19.33 -14.80
CA ARG A 169 -6.02 -20.51 -14.10
C ARG A 169 -5.82 -21.80 -14.90
N ARG A 170 -5.99 -21.74 -16.23
CA ARG A 170 -5.68 -22.87 -17.13
C ARG A 170 -4.19 -23.18 -17.18
N ALA A 171 -3.32 -22.18 -17.23
CA ALA A 171 -1.88 -22.39 -17.18
C ALA A 171 -1.45 -23.07 -15.87
N CYS A 172 -1.96 -22.61 -14.72
CA CYS A 172 -1.73 -23.24 -13.42
C CYS A 172 -2.19 -24.70 -13.41
N SER A 173 -3.43 -24.95 -13.85
CA SER A 173 -4.02 -26.29 -13.92
C SER A 173 -3.21 -27.24 -14.80
N ALA A 174 -2.71 -26.76 -15.95
CA ALA A 174 -1.86 -27.52 -16.86
C ALA A 174 -0.46 -27.87 -16.30
N THR A 175 -0.11 -27.29 -15.15
CA THR A 175 1.12 -27.57 -14.40
C THR A 175 0.87 -28.27 -13.07
N GLY A 176 -0.38 -28.65 -12.78
CA GLY A 176 -0.76 -29.29 -11.53
C GLY A 176 -0.80 -28.34 -10.33
N LEU A 177 -0.83 -27.03 -10.56
CA LEU A 177 -0.98 -26.02 -9.52
C LEU A 177 -2.46 -25.69 -9.29
N GLU A 178 -2.85 -25.62 -8.02
CA GLU A 178 -4.09 -25.02 -7.55
C GLU A 178 -3.98 -23.49 -7.66
N CYS A 179 -4.86 -22.88 -8.44
CA CYS A 179 -4.87 -21.45 -8.66
C CYS A 179 -5.87 -20.78 -7.72
N LYS A 180 -5.45 -19.75 -6.99
CA LYS A 180 -6.35 -18.87 -6.22
C LYS A 180 -6.08 -17.41 -6.51
N ARG A 181 -7.14 -16.64 -6.75
CA ARG A 181 -7.09 -15.17 -6.84
C ARG A 181 -7.48 -14.53 -5.50
N GLY A 182 -6.97 -13.34 -5.22
CA GLY A 182 -7.16 -12.67 -3.92
C GLY A 182 -8.62 -12.45 -3.47
N ASP A 183 -9.58 -12.38 -4.39
CA ASP A 183 -11.02 -12.24 -4.14
C ASP A 183 -11.77 -13.57 -3.97
N GLU A 184 -11.19 -14.70 -4.38
CA GLU A 184 -11.76 -16.04 -4.14
C GLU A 184 -11.59 -16.50 -2.68
N ILE A 185 -10.95 -15.67 -1.86
CA ILE A 185 -10.74 -15.85 -0.43
C ILE A 185 -12.01 -15.37 0.30
N GLN A 186 -12.83 -16.32 0.78
CA GLN A 186 -14.16 -16.05 1.36
C GLN A 186 -14.11 -15.30 2.70
N HIS A 187 -13.92 -13.99 2.72
CA HIS A 187 -14.44 -13.10 3.78
C HIS A 187 -14.69 -11.72 3.15
N GLY A 188 -15.85 -11.11 3.40
CA GLY A 188 -16.40 -9.95 2.68
C GLY A 188 -15.59 -8.65 2.66
N ASN A 189 -14.33 -8.66 3.10
CA ASN A 189 -13.31 -7.64 2.89
C ASN A 189 -11.96 -8.37 2.87
N VAL A 190 -11.23 -8.31 1.75
CA VAL A 190 -9.88 -8.90 1.66
C VAL A 190 -8.97 -8.17 2.66
N VAL A 191 -8.66 -8.81 3.80
CA VAL A 191 -7.71 -8.26 4.77
C VAL A 191 -6.33 -8.39 4.15
N ILE A 192 -5.60 -7.28 4.03
CA ILE A 192 -4.25 -7.25 3.43
C ILE A 192 -3.34 -8.35 4.00
N GLU A 193 -3.43 -8.61 5.31
CA GLU A 193 -2.67 -9.67 6.00
C GLU A 193 -2.89 -11.06 5.40
N GLU A 194 -4.11 -11.36 4.96
CA GLU A 194 -4.46 -12.65 4.37
C GLU A 194 -3.84 -12.81 2.98
N VAL A 195 -3.86 -11.75 2.15
CA VAL A 195 -3.15 -11.72 0.86
C VAL A 195 -1.65 -11.95 1.06
N LEU A 196 -1.06 -11.23 2.04
CA LEU A 196 0.36 -11.35 2.35
C LEU A 196 0.74 -12.74 2.89
N ASP A 197 -0.15 -13.39 3.65
CA ASP A 197 0.03 -14.76 4.12
C ASP A 197 -0.12 -15.79 2.97
N HIS A 198 -1.04 -15.57 2.02
CA HIS A 198 -1.14 -16.40 0.81
C HIS A 198 0.12 -16.28 -0.05
N ILE A 199 0.66 -15.07 -0.26
CA ILE A 199 1.95 -14.87 -0.94
C ILE A 199 3.06 -15.62 -0.20
N LYS A 200 3.09 -15.54 1.14
CA LYS A 200 4.08 -16.24 1.95
C LYS A 200 4.01 -17.76 1.79
N ARG A 201 2.83 -18.34 1.60
CA ARG A 201 2.60 -19.80 1.52
C ARG A 201 2.58 -20.36 0.08
N ALA A 202 2.40 -19.51 -0.92
CA ALA A 202 2.33 -19.94 -2.31
C ALA A 202 3.64 -20.56 -2.81
N ARG A 203 3.53 -21.58 -3.67
CA ARG A 203 4.66 -22.13 -4.43
C ARG A 203 5.18 -21.11 -5.44
N VAL A 204 4.27 -20.32 -6.00
CA VAL A 204 4.56 -19.25 -6.96
C VAL A 204 3.49 -18.17 -6.87
N THR A 205 3.91 -16.91 -6.96
CA THR A 205 3.03 -15.76 -7.12
C THR A 205 2.99 -15.35 -8.60
N ILE A 206 1.80 -15.10 -9.14
CA ILE A 206 1.60 -14.64 -10.52
C ILE A 206 0.97 -13.26 -10.46
N ALA A 207 1.62 -12.26 -11.05
CA ALA A 207 1.20 -10.86 -10.97
C ALA A 207 0.82 -10.28 -12.33
N GLU A 208 -0.41 -9.80 -12.48
CA GLU A 208 -0.92 -9.14 -13.68
C GLU A 208 -0.70 -7.62 -13.57
N LEU A 209 0.18 -7.06 -14.40
CA LEU A 209 0.66 -5.68 -14.29
C LEU A 209 0.14 -4.74 -15.39
N SER A 210 -0.83 -5.17 -16.20
CA SER A 210 -1.23 -4.44 -17.40
C SER A 210 -1.81 -3.06 -17.10
N ASP A 211 -2.54 -2.94 -16.00
CA ASP A 211 -3.32 -1.74 -15.65
C ASP A 211 -2.60 -0.85 -14.61
N HIS A 212 -1.33 -1.11 -14.32
CA HIS A 212 -0.52 -0.34 -13.37
C HIS A 212 -1.15 -0.20 -11.98
N ASN A 213 -1.88 -1.22 -11.53
CA ASN A 213 -2.57 -1.17 -10.24
C ASN A 213 -1.56 -1.10 -9.07
N PRO A 214 -1.61 -0.05 -8.22
CA PRO A 214 -0.66 0.11 -7.11
C PRO A 214 -0.66 -1.04 -6.10
N ASN A 215 -1.82 -1.67 -5.85
CA ASN A 215 -1.92 -2.78 -4.91
C ASN A 215 -1.15 -4.00 -5.42
N VAL A 216 -1.23 -4.28 -6.73
CA VAL A 216 -0.49 -5.39 -7.34
C VAL A 216 1.02 -5.16 -7.26
N PHE A 217 1.49 -3.92 -7.43
CA PHE A 217 2.91 -3.60 -7.24
C PHE A 217 3.35 -3.76 -5.79
N TYR A 218 2.50 -3.40 -4.82
CA TYR A 218 2.77 -3.62 -3.40
C TYR A 218 2.93 -5.12 -3.09
N GLU A 219 2.02 -5.95 -3.59
CA GLU A 219 2.04 -7.41 -3.43
C GLU A 219 3.27 -8.05 -4.09
N VAL A 220 3.67 -7.57 -5.27
CA VAL A 220 4.92 -7.96 -5.94
C VAL A 220 6.15 -7.61 -5.08
N GLY A 221 6.19 -6.39 -4.54
CA GLY A 221 7.26 -5.96 -3.62
C GLY A 221 7.36 -6.88 -2.40
N TRP A 222 6.23 -7.29 -1.84
CA TRP A 222 6.19 -8.25 -0.72
C TRP A 222 6.71 -9.63 -1.10
N ALA A 223 6.27 -10.17 -2.25
CA ALA A 223 6.74 -11.45 -2.75
C ALA A 223 8.27 -11.45 -2.95
N HIS A 224 8.82 -10.36 -3.50
CA HIS A 224 10.26 -10.19 -3.67
C HIS A 224 11.00 -10.07 -2.34
N ALA A 225 10.47 -9.33 -1.36
CA ALA A 225 11.05 -9.21 -0.04
C ALA A 225 11.15 -10.57 0.70
N LEU A 226 10.24 -11.50 0.39
CA LEU A 226 10.24 -12.86 0.90
C LEU A 226 11.01 -13.86 0.01
N SER A 227 11.66 -13.39 -1.06
CA SER A 227 12.32 -14.23 -2.07
C SER A 227 11.42 -15.33 -2.63
N ARG A 228 10.11 -15.05 -2.77
CA ARG A 228 9.14 -16.00 -3.32
C ARG A 228 9.21 -16.03 -4.85
N PRO A 229 9.15 -17.22 -5.48
CA PRO A 229 9.07 -17.32 -6.93
C PRO A 229 7.91 -16.49 -7.46
N THR A 230 8.22 -15.50 -8.31
CA THR A 230 7.24 -14.54 -8.81
C THR A 230 7.31 -14.49 -10.33
N VAL A 231 6.16 -14.66 -11.00
CA VAL A 231 6.02 -14.51 -12.44
C VAL A 231 5.19 -13.27 -12.73
N LEU A 232 5.85 -12.26 -13.30
CA LEU A 232 5.17 -11.06 -13.77
C LEU A 232 4.59 -11.32 -15.16
N VAL A 233 3.34 -10.92 -15.38
CA VAL A 233 2.67 -10.97 -16.69
C VAL A 233 2.09 -9.59 -17.03
N ALA A 234 2.14 -9.21 -18.29
CA ALA A 234 1.55 -7.96 -18.77
C ALA A 234 1.17 -8.06 -20.25
N ARG A 235 0.17 -7.29 -20.69
CA ARG A 235 -0.17 -7.16 -22.11
C ARG A 235 1.02 -6.61 -22.89
N LYS A 236 1.26 -7.14 -24.09
CA LYS A 236 2.31 -6.64 -24.98
C LYS A 236 2.06 -5.17 -25.28
N GLY A 237 3.07 -4.33 -25.04
CA GLY A 237 2.98 -2.87 -25.20
C GLY A 237 2.79 -2.11 -23.89
N THR A 238 2.52 -2.80 -22.76
CA THR A 238 2.47 -2.14 -21.44
C THR A 238 3.84 -1.58 -21.07
N ALA A 239 3.91 -0.26 -20.85
CA ALA A 239 5.11 0.42 -20.39
C ALA A 239 5.26 0.31 -18.88
N LEU A 240 6.04 -0.66 -18.40
CA LEU A 240 6.21 -0.90 -16.97
C LEU A 240 7.02 0.22 -16.27
N PRO A 241 6.70 0.53 -14.99
CA PRO A 241 7.47 1.45 -14.17
C PRO A 241 8.94 1.04 -14.04
N PHE A 242 9.83 2.01 -13.83
CA PHE A 242 11.28 1.79 -13.76
C PHE A 242 11.65 0.69 -12.75
N ASP A 243 10.97 0.65 -11.60
CA ASP A 243 11.21 -0.26 -10.48
C ASP A 243 11.00 -1.75 -10.81
N VAL A 244 10.20 -2.07 -11.82
CA VAL A 244 9.93 -3.47 -12.24
C VAL A 244 10.33 -3.74 -13.69
N ARG A 245 10.71 -2.72 -14.45
CA ARG A 245 11.06 -2.83 -15.89
C ARG A 245 12.22 -3.79 -16.16
N HIS A 246 13.15 -3.91 -15.22
CA HIS A 246 14.32 -4.79 -15.32
C HIS A 246 14.00 -6.23 -14.90
N ILE A 247 12.82 -6.49 -14.35
CA ILE A 247 12.38 -7.80 -13.92
C ILE A 247 11.77 -8.54 -15.12
N ASN A 248 12.14 -9.80 -15.27
CA ASN A 248 11.71 -10.62 -16.39
C ASN A 248 10.19 -10.81 -16.39
N THR A 249 9.51 -10.05 -17.24
CA THR A 249 8.05 -10.03 -17.40
C THR A 249 7.63 -10.77 -18.65
N LEU A 250 6.65 -11.65 -18.51
CA LEU A 250 6.03 -12.35 -19.63
C LEU A 250 5.01 -11.42 -20.29
N PHE A 251 5.36 -10.92 -21.47
CA PHE A 251 4.44 -10.15 -22.29
C PHE A 251 3.56 -11.05 -23.16
N TYR A 252 2.24 -10.88 -23.06
CA TYR A 252 1.25 -11.66 -23.82
C TYR A 252 0.43 -10.80 -24.77
N THR A 253 0.05 -11.37 -25.91
CA THR A 253 -0.74 -10.68 -26.95
C THR A 253 -2.23 -11.00 -26.90
N ASN A 254 -2.58 -12.16 -26.37
CA ASN A 254 -3.94 -12.62 -26.15
C ASN A 254 -3.95 -13.71 -25.07
N ILE A 255 -5.14 -14.17 -24.68
CA ILE A 255 -5.35 -15.15 -23.61
C ILE A 255 -4.65 -16.49 -23.92
N LYS A 256 -4.68 -16.96 -25.17
CA LYS A 256 -4.06 -18.24 -25.54
C LYS A 256 -2.53 -18.17 -25.45
N ASP A 257 -1.96 -17.05 -25.90
CA ASP A 257 -0.52 -16.76 -25.78
C ASP A 257 -0.09 -16.70 -24.31
N LEU A 258 -0.90 -16.05 -23.45
CA LEU A 258 -0.68 -16.04 -22.00
C LEU A 258 -0.67 -17.46 -21.42
N GLU A 259 -1.72 -18.25 -21.68
CA GLU A 259 -1.86 -19.62 -21.19
C GLU A 259 -0.61 -20.47 -21.52
N VAL A 260 -0.19 -20.47 -22.79
CA VAL A 260 0.93 -21.29 -23.27
C VAL A 260 2.26 -20.86 -22.65
N LYS A 261 2.58 -19.56 -22.69
CA LYS A 261 3.84 -19.03 -22.17
C LYS A 261 3.93 -19.19 -20.66
N LEU A 262 2.83 -18.92 -19.95
CA LEU A 262 2.79 -19.01 -18.49
C LEU A 262 2.94 -20.46 -18.05
N ALA A 263 2.25 -21.41 -18.69
CA ALA A 263 2.41 -22.82 -18.39
C ALA A 263 3.86 -23.29 -18.59
N ALA A 264 4.52 -22.86 -19.67
CA ALA A 264 5.94 -23.17 -19.91
C ALA A 264 6.84 -22.62 -18.79
N ARG A 265 6.62 -21.37 -18.38
CA ARG A 265 7.36 -20.75 -17.27
C ARG A 265 7.13 -21.47 -15.94
N LEU A 266 5.89 -21.80 -15.63
CA LEU A 266 5.51 -22.50 -14.40
C LEU A 266 6.15 -23.89 -14.32
N ARG A 267 6.20 -24.65 -15.43
CA ARG A 267 6.92 -25.95 -15.47
C ARG A 267 8.40 -25.79 -15.14
N SER A 268 9.06 -24.76 -15.67
CA SER A 268 10.47 -24.49 -15.39
C SER A 268 10.72 -24.17 -13.91
N ILE A 269 9.82 -23.42 -13.27
CA ILE A 269 9.91 -23.11 -11.84
C ILE A 269 9.68 -24.38 -11.01
N MET A 270 8.71 -25.21 -11.41
CA MET A 270 8.40 -26.45 -10.71
C MET A 270 9.54 -27.48 -10.80
N SER A 271 10.24 -27.59 -11.94
CA SER A 271 11.33 -28.55 -12.12
C SER A 271 12.61 -28.18 -11.38
N GLN A 272 12.85 -26.89 -11.10
CA GLN A 272 14.04 -26.43 -10.39
C GLN A 272 13.99 -26.73 -8.88
N GLY A 273 12.79 -26.82 -8.29
CA GLY A 273 12.63 -27.09 -6.86
C GLY A 273 12.44 -28.57 -6.49
N ASN A 274 12.89 -29.51 -7.33
CA ASN A 274 12.88 -30.97 -7.08
C ASN A 274 14.29 -31.59 -7.09
N ASN A 275 15.34 -30.77 -7.24
CA ASN A 275 16.74 -31.21 -7.38
C ASN A 275 17.66 -30.77 -6.22
N GLU A 276 17.08 -30.35 -5.10
CA GLU A 276 17.78 -30.07 -3.83
C GLU A 276 17.17 -30.94 -2.72
#